data_AF-A0A6G8PTI8-F1
#
_entry.id   AF-A0A6G8PTI8-F1
#
_cell.length_a   1.000
_cell.length_b   1.000
_cell.length_c   1.000
_cell.angle_alpha   90.00
_cell.angle_beta   90.00
_cell.angle_gamma   90.00
#
_symmetry.space_group_name_H-M   'P 1'
#
loop_
_entity.id
_entity.type
_entity.pdbx_description
1 polymer ?
#
loop_
_entity_poly.entity_id
_entity_poly.type
_entity_poly.pdbx_seq_one_letter_code
_entity_poly.pdbx_strand_id
1 'polypeptide(L)'
;MPERPERAPDVEIVGEMKETGFEDRQWLVQRGDRFIQLTELLYRVVEQSDGERTLREVAAGVTASTDWAVEADDVRRMIGTKLIPLGLISPAEDADDHGYPADVREGPRSPLALNMRTKAIGPRVIDPVSGVLRLLFAPPILVPILLAVVAAHWWLYAVHGVMGSVVAFLRTPGLVLVVLAATLLAGVFHEFGHASALRYGGGRARAMGAGLYIVYPAFYTDTTDAYRLGRWGRVRTDLGGFYFSLIFALGLMALYAVTGQEILLFVVLLINLDIVYQCLPFVRFDGYWALADLSGIPDFFSQMGAFLRSVLPLRRWKGARLPNLKPRVKTVFAAYVLVTVPVLSLLLFSLVSNLPSIASTAWESLRAQATQAARALDDGLLLDVAAATVEALLLTLQMLAILYLLYNIGRRFVRAVLTWSRPTPLRRAIGASLVVGVISLVAFLWAA
;
A
#
# COMPACT_ATOMS: atom_id res chain seq x y z
N MET A 1 16.72 4.55 -34.78
CA MET A 1 17.12 5.30 -33.56
C MET A 1 17.22 6.76 -33.97
N PRO A 2 16.59 7.69 -33.24
CA PRO A 2 16.56 9.09 -33.66
C PRO A 2 17.96 9.70 -33.55
N GLU A 3 18.39 10.39 -34.60
CA GLU A 3 19.67 11.13 -34.62
C GLU A 3 19.60 12.38 -33.73
N ARG A 4 18.39 12.90 -33.53
CA ARG A 4 18.01 13.94 -32.59
C ARG A 4 16.94 13.41 -31.64
N PRO A 5 17.28 13.01 -30.41
CA PRO A 5 16.31 12.41 -29.51
C PRO A 5 15.32 13.46 -28.99
N GLU A 6 14.04 13.13 -29.06
CA GLU A 6 12.95 13.95 -28.53
C GLU A 6 12.28 13.25 -27.34
N ARG A 7 11.97 14.01 -26.30
CA ARG A 7 11.13 13.54 -25.18
C ARG A 7 9.75 13.15 -25.69
N ALA A 8 9.17 12.11 -25.10
CA ALA A 8 7.77 11.79 -25.36
C ALA A 8 6.84 12.94 -24.88
N PRO A 9 5.71 13.19 -25.56
CA PRO A 9 4.88 14.38 -25.34
C PRO A 9 4.23 14.48 -23.94
N ASP A 10 4.16 13.38 -23.19
CA ASP A 10 3.63 13.31 -21.82
C ASP A 10 4.71 13.35 -20.73
N VAL A 11 5.97 13.66 -21.09
CA VAL A 11 7.12 13.64 -20.19
C VAL A 11 7.42 15.03 -19.62
N GLU A 12 7.28 15.19 -18.31
CA GLU A 12 7.64 16.39 -17.56
C GLU A 12 8.85 16.13 -16.65
N ILE A 13 9.81 17.05 -16.69
CA ILE A 13 11.03 16.98 -15.88
C ILE A 13 10.74 17.56 -14.50
N VAL A 14 10.92 16.76 -13.45
CA VAL A 14 10.62 17.20 -12.07
C VAL A 14 11.88 17.71 -11.37
N GLY A 15 12.94 16.90 -11.32
CA GLY A 15 14.18 17.27 -10.64
C GLY A 15 14.72 16.22 -9.68
N GLU A 16 15.64 16.65 -8.81
CA GLU A 16 16.24 15.81 -7.79
C GLU A 16 15.21 15.42 -6.72
N MET A 17 15.14 14.12 -6.42
CA MET A 17 14.35 13.62 -5.31
C MET A 17 15.05 13.96 -3.99
N LYS A 18 14.40 14.76 -3.15
CA LYS A 18 15.00 15.24 -1.91
C LYS A 18 15.00 14.16 -0.80
N GLU A 19 16.09 14.15 -0.04
CA GLU A 19 16.23 13.43 1.24
C GLU A 19 16.04 11.90 1.13
N THR A 20 16.57 11.30 0.06
CA THR A 20 16.48 9.85 -0.19
C THR A 20 17.41 9.03 0.70
N GLY A 21 17.09 7.73 0.84
CA GLY A 21 17.90 6.74 1.56
C GLY A 21 19.06 6.16 0.75
N PHE A 22 19.16 6.51 -0.53
CA PHE A 22 20.25 6.10 -1.41
C PHE A 22 21.52 6.91 -1.12
N GLU A 23 22.69 6.30 -1.36
CA GLU A 23 23.97 7.00 -1.34
C GLU A 23 24.08 7.92 -2.56
N ASP A 24 23.66 7.43 -3.72
CA ASP A 24 23.66 8.18 -4.98
C ASP A 24 22.41 9.07 -5.10
N ARG A 25 22.58 10.28 -5.64
CA ARG A 25 21.47 11.20 -5.94
C ARG A 25 20.50 10.55 -6.92
N GLN A 26 19.21 10.72 -6.65
CA GLN A 26 18.13 10.15 -7.44
C GLN A 26 17.31 11.26 -8.06
N TRP A 27 16.93 11.08 -9.31
CA TRP A 27 16.24 12.09 -10.10
C TRP A 27 14.90 11.55 -10.56
N LEU A 28 13.95 12.45 -10.78
CA LEU A 28 12.56 12.11 -10.96
C LEU A 28 12.04 12.75 -12.26
N VAL A 29 11.36 11.93 -13.07
CA VAL A 29 10.68 12.35 -14.29
C VAL A 29 9.24 11.89 -14.19
N GLN A 30 8.31 12.73 -14.59
CA GLN A 30 6.90 12.39 -14.68
C GLN A 30 6.57 12.01 -16.11
N ARG A 31 5.83 10.93 -16.30
CA ARG A 31 5.25 10.53 -17.58
C ARG A 31 3.76 10.31 -17.41
N GLY A 32 2.96 11.22 -17.94
CA GLY A 32 1.51 11.27 -17.73
C GLY A 32 1.18 11.17 -16.23
N ASP A 33 0.57 10.04 -15.85
CA ASP A 33 0.14 9.80 -14.48
C ASP A 33 1.21 9.18 -13.54
N ARG A 34 2.41 8.88 -14.02
CA ARG A 34 3.40 8.09 -13.26
C ARG A 34 4.69 8.87 -13.04
N PHE A 35 5.34 8.64 -11.90
CA PHE A 35 6.72 9.08 -11.69
C PHE A 35 7.69 7.93 -11.92
N ILE A 36 8.80 8.23 -12.61
CA ILE A 36 9.87 7.30 -12.93
C ILE A 36 11.14 7.83 -12.27
N GLN A 37 11.76 6.99 -11.44
CA GLN A 37 13.02 7.28 -10.78
C GLN A 37 14.19 6.91 -11.71
N LEU A 38 15.11 7.85 -11.93
CA LEU A 38 16.28 7.74 -12.79
C LEU A 38 17.56 8.07 -12.02
N THR A 39 18.68 7.52 -12.49
CA THR A 39 20.01 7.99 -12.10
C THR A 39 20.28 9.35 -12.73
N GLU A 40 21.21 10.11 -12.16
CA GLU A 40 21.59 11.44 -12.69
C GLU A 40 21.92 11.41 -14.18
N LEU A 41 22.76 10.46 -14.60
CA LEU A 41 23.16 10.29 -15.99
C LEU A 41 21.97 10.11 -16.94
N LEU A 42 21.00 9.26 -16.58
CA LEU A 42 19.82 9.02 -17.41
C LEU A 42 18.89 10.24 -17.43
N TYR A 43 18.77 10.93 -16.29
CA TYR A 43 17.97 12.14 -16.19
C TYR A 43 18.53 13.27 -17.06
N ARG A 44 19.85 13.52 -17.02
CA ARG A 44 20.51 14.55 -17.84
C ARG A 44 20.39 14.29 -19.33
N VAL A 45 20.43 13.02 -19.75
CA VAL A 45 20.17 12.66 -21.15
C VAL A 45 18.73 13.01 -21.55
N VAL A 46 17.74 12.69 -20.71
CA VAL A 46 16.32 13.05 -20.96
C VAL A 46 16.15 14.57 -20.96
N GLU A 47 16.81 15.29 -20.06
CA GLU A 47 16.76 16.76 -19.95
C GLU A 47 17.24 17.45 -21.22
N GLN A 48 18.29 16.91 -21.84
CA GLN A 48 18.89 17.50 -23.04
C GLN A 48 18.27 16.99 -24.35
N SER A 49 17.35 16.02 -24.29
CA SER A 49 16.63 15.46 -25.44
C SER A 49 15.41 16.31 -25.79
N ASP A 50 15.62 17.39 -26.53
CA ASP A 50 14.59 18.34 -26.95
C ASP A 50 14.14 18.20 -28.42
N GLY A 51 14.66 17.20 -29.15
CA GLY A 51 14.40 17.01 -30.58
C GLY A 51 15.26 17.88 -31.50
N GLU A 52 16.00 18.85 -30.96
CA GLU A 52 16.87 19.73 -31.75
C GLU A 52 18.33 19.29 -31.70
N ARG A 53 18.81 18.87 -30.52
CA ARG A 53 20.21 18.47 -30.31
C ARG A 53 20.50 17.09 -30.90
N THR A 54 21.65 16.96 -31.54
CA THR A 54 22.21 15.67 -31.99
C THR A 54 22.75 14.85 -30.82
N LEU A 55 22.93 13.54 -31.01
CA LEU A 55 23.53 12.67 -30.00
C LEU A 55 24.91 13.14 -29.50
N ARG A 56 25.72 13.79 -30.36
CA ARG A 56 27.01 14.39 -29.96
C ARG A 56 26.83 15.61 -29.07
N GLU A 57 25.88 16.48 -29.40
CA GLU A 57 25.60 17.69 -28.62
C GLU A 57 24.99 17.33 -27.25
N VAL A 58 24.12 16.32 -27.20
CA VAL A 58 23.62 15.76 -25.93
C VAL A 58 24.76 15.16 -25.11
N ALA A 59 25.65 14.38 -25.74
CA ALA A 59 26.81 13.81 -25.03
C ALA A 59 27.75 14.89 -24.46
N ALA A 60 28.02 15.94 -25.25
CA ALA A 60 28.83 17.08 -24.83
C ALA A 60 28.19 17.86 -23.67
N GLY A 61 26.88 18.13 -23.77
CA GLY A 61 26.15 18.82 -22.71
C GLY A 61 26.04 17.97 -21.43
N VAL A 62 25.84 16.66 -21.53
CA VAL A 62 25.82 15.76 -20.35
C VAL A 62 27.20 15.74 -19.69
N THR A 63 28.27 15.64 -20.48
CA THR A 63 29.66 15.69 -19.99
C THR A 63 30.00 17.03 -19.33
N ALA A 64 29.47 18.15 -19.84
CA ALA A 64 29.66 19.46 -19.22
C ALA A 64 28.88 19.62 -17.90
N SER A 65 27.75 18.91 -17.76
CA SER A 65 26.84 19.03 -16.61
C SER A 65 27.06 18.00 -15.50
N THR A 66 27.95 17.02 -15.71
CA THR A 66 28.19 15.91 -14.78
C THR A 66 29.68 15.58 -14.67
N ASP A 67 30.07 14.83 -13.64
CA ASP A 67 31.45 14.36 -13.48
C ASP A 67 31.82 13.21 -14.44
N TRP A 68 30.89 12.80 -15.30
CA TRP A 68 31.04 11.65 -16.20
C TRP A 68 31.42 12.11 -17.61
N ALA A 69 32.47 11.51 -18.17
CA ALA A 69 32.75 11.63 -19.60
C ALA A 69 31.81 10.71 -20.38
N VAL A 70 30.98 11.26 -21.27
CA VAL A 70 29.98 10.53 -22.04
C VAL A 70 30.18 10.79 -23.52
N GLU A 71 30.23 9.73 -24.31
CA GLU A 71 30.31 9.84 -25.77
C GLU A 71 28.93 9.62 -26.42
N ALA A 72 28.80 10.00 -27.70
CA ALA A 72 27.55 9.87 -28.45
C ALA A 72 27.03 8.42 -28.51
N ASP A 73 27.93 7.43 -28.54
CA ASP A 73 27.58 6.02 -28.55
C ASP A 73 27.05 5.53 -27.19
N ASP A 74 27.51 6.13 -26.09
CA ASP A 74 26.97 5.85 -24.76
C ASP A 74 25.54 6.38 -24.62
N VAL A 75 25.31 7.61 -25.09
CA VAL A 75 23.97 8.20 -25.16
C VAL A 75 23.04 7.33 -26.00
N ARG A 76 23.48 6.92 -27.21
CA ARG A 76 22.74 6.00 -28.08
C ARG A 76 22.35 4.71 -27.35
N ARG A 77 23.30 4.11 -26.62
CA ARG A 77 23.06 2.87 -25.86
C ARG A 77 22.07 3.09 -24.71
N MET A 78 22.18 4.18 -23.95
CA MET A 78 21.25 4.49 -22.86
C MET A 78 19.83 4.72 -23.37
N ILE A 79 19.71 5.44 -24.48
CA ILE A 79 18.42 5.69 -25.13
C ILE A 79 17.78 4.37 -25.56
N GLY A 80 18.52 3.52 -26.29
CA GLY A 80 17.97 2.27 -26.82
C GLY A 80 17.68 1.20 -25.79
N THR A 81 18.52 1.08 -24.75
CA THR A 81 18.38 0.02 -23.75
C THR A 81 17.46 0.37 -22.59
N LYS A 82 17.32 1.66 -22.27
CA LYS A 82 16.56 2.10 -21.09
C LYS A 82 15.49 3.15 -21.41
N LEU A 83 15.81 4.24 -22.10
CA LEU A 83 14.88 5.37 -22.19
C LEU A 83 13.71 5.12 -23.15
N ILE A 84 13.93 4.48 -24.30
CA ILE A 84 12.85 4.06 -25.21
C ILE A 84 11.97 2.96 -24.57
N PRO A 85 12.53 1.89 -23.95
CA PRO A 85 11.71 0.90 -23.24
C PRO A 85 10.88 1.46 -22.09
N LEU A 86 11.35 2.55 -21.45
CA LEU A 86 10.59 3.29 -20.43
C LEU A 86 9.58 4.29 -21.04
N GLY A 87 9.65 4.50 -22.36
CA GLY A 87 8.85 5.45 -23.12
C GLY A 87 9.09 6.90 -22.75
N LEU A 88 10.32 7.22 -22.32
CA LEU A 88 10.72 8.60 -21.99
C LEU A 88 11.19 9.39 -23.22
N ILE A 89 11.62 8.68 -24.26
CA ILE A 89 12.09 9.24 -25.54
C ILE A 89 11.30 8.56 -26.66
N SER A 90 10.87 9.36 -27.64
CA SER A 90 10.14 8.88 -28.82
C SER A 90 11.05 8.03 -29.72
N PRO A 91 10.56 6.89 -30.26
CA PRO A 91 11.26 6.20 -31.35
C PRO A 91 11.33 7.13 -32.59
N ALA A 92 12.29 6.87 -33.48
CA ALA A 92 12.44 7.68 -34.71
C ALA A 92 11.19 7.58 -35.62
N GLU A 93 10.93 8.65 -36.37
CA GLU A 93 9.73 8.92 -37.19
C GLU A 93 9.38 7.88 -38.28
N ASP A 94 10.23 6.90 -38.55
CA ASP A 94 10.00 5.84 -39.57
C ASP A 94 9.47 4.50 -38.98
N ALA A 95 8.93 4.50 -37.77
CA ALA A 95 8.20 3.36 -37.24
C ALA A 95 6.69 3.57 -37.46
N ASP A 96 6.19 3.06 -38.58
CA ASP A 96 4.78 2.94 -38.94
C ASP A 96 3.86 2.74 -37.73
N ASP A 97 2.75 3.47 -37.75
CA ASP A 97 1.47 3.38 -37.02
C ASP A 97 1.23 2.14 -36.12
N HIS A 98 2.15 1.93 -35.19
CA HIS A 98 2.06 0.96 -34.11
C HIS A 98 2.23 1.77 -32.85
N GLY A 99 1.08 2.18 -32.32
CA GLY A 99 0.95 3.02 -31.15
C GLY A 99 1.98 2.70 -30.08
N TYR A 100 2.46 3.77 -29.45
CA TYR A 100 3.24 3.74 -28.21
C TYR A 100 2.91 2.48 -27.42
N PRO A 101 3.89 1.66 -26.98
CA PRO A 101 3.59 0.62 -26.02
C PRO A 101 3.06 1.32 -24.76
N ALA A 102 1.73 1.41 -24.68
CA ALA A 102 0.96 1.97 -23.57
C ALA A 102 1.22 1.18 -22.28
N ASP A 103 1.76 -0.04 -22.45
CA ASP A 103 2.14 -0.92 -21.37
C ASP A 103 3.66 -1.08 -21.33
N VAL A 104 4.35 -0.11 -20.71
CA VAL A 104 5.61 -0.42 -20.02
C VAL A 104 5.26 -1.50 -19.01
N ARG A 105 5.58 -2.75 -19.38
CA ARG A 105 5.29 -3.99 -18.65
C ARG A 105 5.32 -3.72 -17.16
N GLU A 106 4.14 -3.72 -16.56
CA GLU A 106 4.02 -3.74 -15.12
C GLU A 106 4.87 -4.92 -14.62
N GLY A 107 5.84 -4.62 -13.76
CA GLY A 107 6.50 -5.67 -13.00
C GLY A 107 5.43 -6.56 -12.35
N PRO A 108 5.72 -7.85 -12.11
CA PRO A 108 4.71 -8.80 -11.65
C PRO A 108 3.90 -8.21 -10.50
N ARG A 109 2.60 -7.94 -10.75
CA ARG A 109 1.70 -7.31 -9.78
C ARG A 109 1.80 -8.07 -8.46
N SER A 110 2.24 -7.37 -7.41
CA SER A 110 2.24 -7.93 -6.07
C SER A 110 0.79 -8.30 -5.73
N PRO A 111 0.51 -9.50 -5.19
CA PRO A 111 -0.84 -9.88 -4.79
C PRO A 111 -1.33 -9.05 -3.58
N LEU A 112 -0.40 -8.32 -2.95
CA LEU A 112 -0.62 -7.36 -1.87
C LEU A 112 -0.73 -5.92 -2.41
N ALA A 113 -0.99 -5.76 -3.71
CA ALA A 113 -1.34 -4.47 -4.30
C ALA A 113 -2.86 -4.39 -4.43
N LEU A 114 -3.39 -3.17 -4.24
CA LEU A 114 -4.81 -2.89 -4.44
C LEU A 114 -5.21 -3.17 -5.89
N ASN A 115 -6.13 -4.13 -6.07
CA ASN A 115 -6.65 -4.57 -7.36
C ASN A 115 -8.04 -3.96 -7.61
N MET A 116 -8.53 -4.05 -8.86
CA MET A 116 -9.88 -3.61 -9.24
C MET A 116 -10.19 -2.18 -8.79
N ARG A 117 -9.23 -1.26 -9.00
CA ARG A 117 -9.37 0.14 -8.60
C ARG A 117 -10.45 0.80 -9.44
N THR A 118 -11.52 1.25 -8.80
CA THR A 118 -12.49 2.16 -9.40
C THR A 118 -12.10 3.58 -9.00
N LYS A 119 -12.13 4.52 -9.95
CA LYS A 119 -11.97 5.95 -9.66
C LYS A 119 -13.38 6.49 -9.39
N ALA A 120 -13.71 6.72 -8.12
CA ALA A 120 -15.06 7.16 -7.73
C ALA A 120 -15.17 8.68 -7.69
N ILE A 121 -14.13 9.35 -7.19
CA ILE A 121 -14.10 10.81 -6.99
C ILE A 121 -12.89 11.36 -7.74
N GLY A 122 -13.13 12.31 -8.65
CA GLY A 122 -12.09 13.00 -9.42
C GLY A 122 -11.65 14.33 -8.79
N PRO A 123 -10.59 14.97 -9.33
CA PRO A 123 -9.99 16.19 -8.78
C PRO A 123 -10.98 17.34 -8.56
N ARG A 124 -12.04 17.41 -9.37
CA ARG A 124 -13.08 18.45 -9.29
C ARG A 124 -13.76 18.53 -7.92
N VAL A 125 -13.89 17.41 -7.21
CA VAL A 125 -14.48 17.36 -5.87
C VAL A 125 -13.39 17.36 -4.80
N ILE A 126 -12.27 16.69 -5.07
CA ILE A 126 -11.15 16.56 -4.12
C ILE A 126 -10.50 17.92 -3.86
N ASP A 127 -10.20 18.71 -4.90
CA ASP A 127 -9.41 19.94 -4.79
C ASP A 127 -10.10 21.04 -3.95
N PRO A 128 -11.42 21.31 -4.10
CA PRO A 128 -12.11 22.27 -3.23
C PRO A 128 -12.14 21.80 -1.78
N VAL A 129 -12.48 20.54 -1.55
CA VAL A 129 -12.64 19.97 -0.20
C VAL A 129 -11.30 19.91 0.53
N SER A 130 -10.27 19.33 -0.10
CA SER A 130 -8.90 19.33 0.44
C SER A 130 -8.31 20.74 0.57
N GLY A 131 -8.71 21.68 -0.29
CA GLY A 131 -8.31 23.08 -0.22
C GLY A 131 -8.79 23.81 1.03
N VAL A 132 -9.95 23.43 1.56
CA VAL A 132 -10.47 23.94 2.85
C VAL A 132 -9.89 23.13 4.02
N LEU A 133 -9.93 21.80 3.92
CA LEU A 133 -9.49 20.90 4.98
C LEU A 133 -7.98 20.96 5.26
N ARG A 134 -7.15 21.43 4.31
CA ARG A 134 -5.71 21.69 4.56
C ARG A 134 -5.47 22.66 5.72
N LEU A 135 -6.44 23.53 6.06
CA LEU A 135 -6.33 24.44 7.21
C LEU A 135 -6.17 23.67 8.53
N LEU A 136 -6.69 22.44 8.62
CA LEU A 136 -6.53 21.58 9.80
C LEU A 136 -5.07 21.19 10.06
N PHE A 137 -4.20 21.27 9.05
CA PHE A 137 -2.76 21.03 9.19
C PHE A 137 -1.96 22.27 9.58
N ALA A 138 -2.58 23.45 9.66
CA ALA A 138 -1.92 24.64 10.15
C ALA A 138 -1.60 24.50 11.65
N PRO A 139 -0.38 24.79 12.13
CA PRO A 139 0.01 24.56 13.52
C PRO A 139 -0.95 25.13 14.59
N PRO A 140 -1.53 26.35 14.42
CA PRO A 140 -2.49 26.89 15.38
C PRO A 140 -3.80 26.10 15.50
N ILE A 141 -4.17 25.29 14.51
CA ILE A 141 -5.38 24.46 14.52
C ILE A 141 -5.02 23.01 14.86
N LEU A 142 -3.93 22.50 14.27
CA LEU A 142 -3.42 21.15 14.47
C LEU A 142 -3.15 20.86 15.96
N VAL A 143 -2.40 21.73 16.64
CA VAL A 143 -1.96 21.49 18.02
C VAL A 143 -3.14 21.40 18.99
N PRO A 144 -4.10 22.35 19.00
CA PRO A 144 -5.30 22.22 19.84
C PRO A 144 -6.11 20.96 19.57
N ILE A 145 -6.27 20.57 18.30
CA ILE A 145 -6.99 19.33 17.94
C ILE A 145 -6.28 18.11 18.52
N LEU A 146 -4.95 18.02 18.38
CA LEU A 146 -4.18 16.90 18.94
C LEU A 146 -4.27 16.86 20.47
N LEU A 147 -4.24 18.01 21.14
CA LEU A 147 -4.44 18.07 22.59
C LEU A 147 -5.85 17.60 22.99
N ALA A 148 -6.88 18.02 22.25
CA ALA A 148 -8.26 17.57 22.48
C ALA A 148 -8.41 16.06 22.25
N VAL A 149 -7.80 15.52 21.19
CA VAL A 149 -7.74 14.08 20.91
C VAL A 149 -7.09 13.34 22.07
N VAL A 150 -5.94 13.80 22.57
CA VAL A 150 -5.25 13.16 23.71
C VAL A 150 -6.12 13.19 24.97
N ALA A 151 -6.73 14.33 25.29
CA ALA A 151 -7.59 14.46 26.45
C ALA A 151 -8.85 13.56 26.36
N ALA A 152 -9.50 13.52 25.19
CA ALA A 152 -10.69 12.71 24.96
C ALA A 152 -10.38 11.20 25.04
N HIS A 153 -9.25 10.76 24.47
CA HIS A 153 -8.83 9.35 24.56
C HIS A 153 -8.37 8.98 25.96
N TRP A 154 -7.70 9.89 26.68
CA TRP A 154 -7.40 9.67 28.10
C TRP A 154 -8.67 9.46 28.91
N TRP A 155 -9.68 10.31 28.72
CA TRP A 155 -10.98 10.14 29.37
C TRP A 155 -11.62 8.78 28.99
N LEU A 156 -11.67 8.43 27.71
CA LEU A 156 -12.27 7.18 27.25
C LEU A 156 -11.59 5.94 27.85
N TYR A 157 -10.27 5.88 27.84
CA TYR A 157 -9.53 4.68 28.24
C TYR A 157 -9.21 4.61 29.73
N ALA A 158 -8.97 5.75 30.40
CA ALA A 158 -8.56 5.78 31.79
C ALA A 158 -9.72 6.06 32.76
N VAL A 159 -10.78 6.74 32.33
CA VAL A 159 -11.88 7.18 33.20
C VAL A 159 -13.19 6.46 32.88
N HIS A 160 -13.67 6.54 31.64
CA HIS A 160 -14.95 5.93 31.23
C HIS A 160 -14.84 4.40 31.11
N GLY A 161 -13.74 3.95 30.50
CA GLY A 161 -13.56 2.56 30.10
C GLY A 161 -14.32 2.22 28.82
N VAL A 162 -13.99 1.08 28.22
CA VAL A 162 -14.57 0.64 26.93
C VAL A 162 -15.52 -0.55 27.06
N MET A 163 -15.60 -1.16 28.23
CA MET A 163 -16.38 -2.38 28.43
C MET A 163 -17.88 -2.14 28.23
N GLY A 164 -18.39 -0.98 28.66
CA GLY A 164 -19.79 -0.59 28.44
C GLY A 164 -20.14 -0.55 26.95
N SER A 165 -19.25 0.00 26.13
CA SER A 165 -19.41 0.10 24.68
C SER A 165 -19.37 -1.27 23.99
N VAL A 166 -18.49 -2.17 24.43
CA VAL A 166 -18.46 -3.57 23.94
C VAL A 166 -19.75 -4.30 24.29
N VAL A 167 -20.21 -4.19 25.54
CA VAL A 167 -21.46 -4.83 26.00
C VAL A 167 -22.67 -4.26 25.25
N ALA A 168 -22.71 -2.94 25.00
CA ALA A 168 -23.78 -2.30 24.25
C ALA A 168 -23.89 -2.85 22.83
N PHE A 169 -22.76 -3.01 22.13
CA PHE A 169 -22.74 -3.63 20.80
C PHE A 169 -23.24 -5.08 20.83
N LEU A 170 -22.75 -5.90 21.77
CA LEU A 170 -23.13 -7.31 21.88
C LEU A 170 -24.62 -7.52 22.21
N ARG A 171 -25.24 -6.57 22.91
CA ARG A 171 -26.67 -6.64 23.29
C ARG A 171 -27.61 -6.16 22.19
N THR A 172 -27.12 -5.45 21.18
CA THR A 172 -27.96 -4.87 20.13
C THR A 172 -27.37 -5.12 18.74
N PRO A 173 -27.44 -6.36 18.23
CA PRO A 173 -26.87 -6.75 16.94
C PRO A 173 -27.38 -5.89 15.77
N GLY A 174 -28.63 -5.44 15.82
CA GLY A 174 -29.23 -4.57 14.79
C GLY A 174 -28.47 -3.25 14.56
N LEU A 175 -27.61 -2.81 15.48
CA LEU A 175 -26.75 -1.63 15.31
C LEU A 175 -25.51 -1.89 14.45
N VAL A 176 -25.26 -3.12 14.01
CA VAL A 176 -24.14 -3.45 13.09
C VAL A 176 -24.20 -2.60 11.83
N LEU A 177 -25.38 -2.29 11.30
CA LEU A 177 -25.52 -1.42 10.12
C LEU A 177 -25.06 0.02 10.40
N VAL A 178 -25.34 0.54 11.60
CA VAL A 178 -24.88 1.87 12.02
C VAL A 178 -23.37 1.89 12.20
N VAL A 179 -22.82 0.85 12.84
CA VAL A 179 -21.37 0.68 13.01
C VAL A 179 -20.69 0.61 11.65
N LEU A 180 -21.20 -0.20 10.72
CA LEU A 180 -20.68 -0.32 9.36
C LEU A 180 -20.75 1.00 8.60
N ALA A 181 -21.88 1.71 8.67
CA ALA A 181 -22.02 3.01 8.02
C ALA A 181 -21.01 4.03 8.58
N ALA A 182 -20.83 4.07 9.90
CA ALA A 182 -19.91 4.98 10.56
C ALA A 182 -18.44 4.65 10.25
N THR A 183 -18.06 3.38 10.18
CA THR A 183 -16.69 2.97 9.81
C THR A 183 -16.39 3.22 8.34
N LEU A 184 -17.36 3.00 7.44
CA LEU A 184 -17.21 3.37 6.02
C LEU A 184 -17.04 4.89 5.86
N LEU A 185 -17.84 5.68 6.57
CA LEU A 185 -17.71 7.14 6.56
C LEU A 185 -16.36 7.60 7.13
N ALA A 186 -15.90 6.97 8.22
CA ALA A 186 -14.58 7.21 8.78
C ALA A 186 -13.46 6.90 7.76
N GLY A 187 -13.58 5.80 7.00
CA GLY A 187 -12.65 5.44 5.93
C GLY A 187 -12.62 6.46 4.79
N VAL A 188 -13.78 6.96 4.33
CA VAL A 188 -13.81 8.05 3.34
C VAL A 188 -13.19 9.32 3.90
N PHE A 189 -13.45 9.66 5.16
CA PHE A 189 -12.88 10.85 5.79
C PHE A 189 -11.36 10.73 6.00
N HIS A 190 -10.88 9.53 6.28
CA HIS A 190 -9.45 9.18 6.34
C HIS A 190 -8.75 9.46 5.00
N GLU A 191 -9.34 9.05 3.86
CA GLU A 191 -8.79 9.36 2.54
C GLU A 191 -8.67 10.87 2.26
N PHE A 192 -9.67 11.65 2.68
CA PHE A 192 -9.58 13.11 2.63
C PHE A 192 -8.44 13.66 3.49
N GLY A 193 -8.03 12.96 4.53
CA GLY A 193 -6.86 13.29 5.34
C GLY A 193 -5.56 13.25 4.54
N HIS A 194 -5.33 12.19 3.76
CA HIS A 194 -4.18 12.12 2.85
C HIS A 194 -4.20 13.22 1.80
N ALA A 195 -5.35 13.41 1.14
CA ALA A 195 -5.51 14.45 0.12
C ALA A 195 -5.25 15.85 0.68
N SER A 196 -5.75 16.13 1.88
CA SER A 196 -5.60 17.43 2.56
C SER A 196 -4.17 17.67 3.04
N ALA A 197 -3.50 16.63 3.54
CA ALA A 197 -2.09 16.69 3.92
C ALA A 197 -1.17 16.95 2.70
N LEU A 198 -1.43 16.27 1.59
CA LEU A 198 -0.75 16.47 0.31
C LEU A 198 -0.95 17.92 -0.18
N ARG A 199 -2.19 18.41 -0.10
CA ARG A 199 -2.55 19.77 -0.49
C ARG A 199 -1.87 20.83 0.37
N TYR A 200 -1.75 20.59 1.68
CA TYR A 200 -0.99 21.45 2.59
C TYR A 200 0.50 21.51 2.22
N GLY A 201 1.07 20.39 1.77
CA GLY A 201 2.45 20.32 1.25
C GLY A 201 2.65 20.99 -0.11
N GLY A 202 1.59 21.38 -0.81
CA GLY A 202 1.63 21.99 -2.14
C GLY A 202 1.36 21.03 -3.30
N GLY A 203 1.15 19.74 -3.04
CA GLY A 203 0.77 18.75 -4.05
C GLY A 203 -0.72 18.72 -4.36
N ARG A 204 -1.13 17.82 -5.26
CA ARG A 204 -2.55 17.56 -5.58
C ARG A 204 -2.84 16.07 -5.66
N ALA A 205 -3.93 15.65 -5.02
CA ALA A 205 -4.45 14.30 -5.14
C ALA A 205 -5.23 14.13 -6.46
N ARG A 206 -4.98 13.03 -7.17
CA ARG A 206 -5.47 12.86 -8.56
C ARG A 206 -6.81 12.14 -8.65
N ALA A 207 -7.04 11.20 -7.76
CA ALA A 207 -8.28 10.47 -7.67
C ALA A 207 -8.44 9.91 -6.27
N MET A 208 -9.69 9.71 -5.86
CA MET A 208 -10.03 8.84 -4.74
C MET A 208 -11.01 7.79 -5.23
N GLY A 209 -10.98 6.63 -4.61
CA GLY A 209 -11.87 5.55 -5.00
C GLY A 209 -11.85 4.39 -4.04
N ALA A 210 -12.37 3.28 -4.54
CA ALA A 210 -12.36 2.01 -3.82
C ALA A 210 -11.67 0.96 -4.69
N GLY A 211 -11.08 -0.03 -4.03
CA GLY A 211 -10.54 -1.22 -4.67
C GLY A 211 -10.66 -2.42 -3.76
N LEU A 212 -10.12 -3.55 -4.22
CA LEU A 212 -10.04 -4.77 -3.44
C LEU A 212 -8.62 -5.04 -3.01
N TYR A 213 -8.39 -5.01 -1.70
CA TYR A 213 -7.16 -5.49 -1.09
C TYR A 213 -7.31 -6.97 -0.75
N ILE A 214 -6.72 -7.84 -1.56
CA ILE A 214 -6.94 -9.30 -1.56
C ILE A 214 -8.41 -9.63 -1.89
N VAL A 215 -9.32 -9.45 -0.94
CA VAL A 215 -10.78 -9.51 -1.12
C VAL A 215 -11.54 -8.44 -0.34
N TYR A 216 -10.87 -7.67 0.53
CA TYR A 216 -11.53 -6.64 1.33
C TYR A 216 -11.71 -5.35 0.54
N PRO A 217 -12.86 -4.69 0.63
CA PRO A 217 -13.00 -3.34 0.12
C PRO A 217 -12.06 -2.42 0.89
N ALA A 218 -11.28 -1.64 0.16
CA ALA A 218 -10.41 -0.62 0.72
C ALA A 218 -10.58 0.66 -0.09
N PHE A 219 -10.65 1.79 0.61
CA PHE A 219 -10.57 3.09 -0.04
C PHE A 219 -9.10 3.38 -0.39
N TYR A 220 -8.91 4.29 -1.35
CA TYR A 220 -7.57 4.79 -1.67
C TYR A 220 -7.63 6.21 -2.18
N THR A 221 -6.55 6.93 -1.92
CA THR A 221 -6.24 8.23 -2.50
C THR A 221 -4.98 8.11 -3.33
N ASP A 222 -5.04 8.60 -4.57
CA ASP A 222 -3.85 8.73 -5.40
C ASP A 222 -3.01 9.93 -4.95
N THR A 223 -2.06 9.64 -4.05
CA THR A 223 -1.09 10.58 -3.49
C THR A 223 0.25 10.57 -4.24
N THR A 224 0.29 10.06 -5.47
CA THR A 224 1.52 9.93 -6.27
C THR A 224 2.29 11.26 -6.38
N ASP A 225 1.61 12.40 -6.37
CA ASP A 225 2.23 13.74 -6.40
C ASP A 225 3.09 14.06 -5.15
N ALA A 226 2.94 13.30 -4.06
CA ALA A 226 3.74 13.42 -2.86
C ALA A 226 5.25 13.23 -3.13
N TYR A 227 5.65 12.49 -4.17
CA TYR A 227 7.06 12.33 -4.55
C TYR A 227 7.77 13.66 -4.90
N ARG A 228 7.01 14.71 -5.24
CA ARG A 228 7.55 16.07 -5.45
C ARG A 228 7.89 16.78 -4.13
N LEU A 229 7.37 16.30 -3.00
CA LEU A 229 7.56 16.88 -1.69
C LEU A 229 8.85 16.39 -1.01
N GLY A 230 9.36 17.20 -0.07
CA GLY A 230 10.41 16.77 0.86
C GLY A 230 9.93 15.67 1.81
N ARG A 231 10.85 15.04 2.55
CA ARG A 231 10.57 13.89 3.42
C ARG A 231 9.38 14.12 4.35
N TRP A 232 9.38 15.23 5.06
CA TRP A 232 8.31 15.57 6.01
C TRP A 232 6.98 15.93 5.33
N GLY A 233 7.01 16.31 4.06
CA GLY A 233 5.80 16.47 3.24
C GLY A 233 5.16 15.13 2.92
N ARG A 234 5.97 14.14 2.55
CA ARG A 234 5.52 12.77 2.27
C ARG A 234 5.00 12.08 3.52
N VAL A 235 5.79 12.08 4.60
CA VAL A 235 5.37 11.50 5.90
C VAL A 235 4.08 12.16 6.42
N ARG A 236 3.90 13.47 6.26
CA ARG A 236 2.63 14.14 6.62
C ARG A 236 1.47 13.62 5.77
N THR A 237 1.71 13.39 4.48
CA THR A 237 0.71 12.83 3.57
C THR A 237 0.30 11.44 4.02
N ASP A 238 1.27 10.58 4.35
CA ASP A 238 1.01 9.22 4.84
C ASP A 238 0.27 9.21 6.19
N LEU A 239 0.62 10.11 7.11
CA LEU A 239 -0.04 10.20 8.42
C LEU A 239 -1.36 10.99 8.39
N GLY A 240 -1.69 11.61 7.26
CA GLY A 240 -2.89 12.44 7.08
C GLY A 240 -4.17 11.66 7.35
N GLY A 241 -4.23 10.39 6.92
CA GLY A 241 -5.34 9.49 7.18
C GLY A 241 -5.60 9.28 8.67
N PHE A 242 -4.56 8.93 9.44
CA PHE A 242 -4.68 8.74 10.90
C PHE A 242 -5.17 10.01 11.61
N TYR A 243 -4.64 11.17 11.21
CA TYR A 243 -5.08 12.43 11.80
C TYR A 243 -6.58 12.68 11.59
N PHE A 244 -7.10 12.37 10.40
CA PHE A 244 -8.52 12.53 10.09
C PHE A 244 -9.39 11.47 10.77
N SER A 245 -8.93 10.23 10.87
CA SER A 245 -9.57 9.20 11.69
C SER A 245 -9.72 9.64 13.15
N LEU A 246 -8.70 10.29 13.73
CA LEU A 246 -8.75 10.84 15.10
C LEU A 246 -9.72 12.02 15.24
N ILE A 247 -9.80 12.90 14.24
CA ILE A 247 -10.82 13.98 14.22
C ILE A 247 -12.22 13.40 14.17
N PHE A 248 -12.44 12.36 13.34
CA PHE A 248 -13.74 11.70 13.25
C PHE A 248 -14.11 11.04 14.59
N ALA A 249 -13.16 10.34 15.22
CA ALA A 249 -13.32 9.78 16.55
C ALA A 249 -13.64 10.86 17.60
N LEU A 250 -12.98 12.02 17.56
CA LEU A 250 -13.28 13.16 18.43
C LEU A 250 -14.71 13.67 18.23
N GLY A 251 -15.19 13.75 16.99
CA GLY A 251 -16.57 14.10 16.66
C GLY A 251 -17.59 13.10 17.23
N LEU A 252 -17.30 11.80 17.15
CA LEU A 252 -18.15 10.76 17.75
C LEU A 252 -18.17 10.83 19.28
N MET A 253 -17.03 11.11 19.92
CA MET A 253 -16.96 11.31 21.37
C MET A 253 -17.73 12.57 21.81
N ALA A 254 -17.70 13.64 21.03
CA ALA A 254 -18.52 14.82 21.28
C ALA A 254 -20.02 14.52 21.12
N LEU A 255 -20.40 13.74 20.09
CA LEU A 255 -21.78 13.30 19.90
C LEU A 255 -22.24 12.36 21.04
N TYR A 256 -21.35 11.50 21.55
CA TYR A 256 -21.59 10.71 22.74
C TYR A 256 -21.89 11.58 23.96
N ALA A 257 -21.10 12.65 24.18
CA ALA A 257 -21.30 13.54 25.33
C ALA A 257 -22.70 14.19 25.37
N VAL A 258 -23.36 14.32 24.20
CA VAL A 258 -24.72 14.85 24.09
C VAL A 258 -25.78 13.74 24.15
N THR A 259 -25.52 12.59 23.54
CA THR A 259 -26.54 11.53 23.34
C THR A 259 -26.50 10.41 24.37
N GLY A 260 -25.36 10.20 25.04
CA GLY A 260 -25.12 9.08 25.95
C GLY A 260 -25.05 7.71 25.27
N GLN A 261 -25.00 7.64 23.93
CA GLN A 261 -25.07 6.37 23.20
C GLN A 261 -23.72 5.66 23.12
N GLU A 262 -23.55 4.62 23.94
CA GLU A 262 -22.34 3.80 24.02
C GLU A 262 -21.87 3.19 22.68
N ILE A 263 -22.78 2.99 21.73
CA ILE A 263 -22.41 2.49 20.38
C ILE A 263 -21.44 3.42 19.65
N LEU A 264 -21.50 4.74 19.91
CA LEU A 264 -20.59 5.72 19.29
C LEU A 264 -19.15 5.51 19.78
N LEU A 265 -18.98 5.22 21.07
CA LEU A 265 -17.68 4.90 21.65
C LEU A 265 -17.17 3.54 21.19
N PHE A 266 -18.06 2.60 20.88
CA PHE A 266 -17.67 1.34 20.23
C PHE A 266 -17.12 1.59 18.82
N VAL A 267 -17.72 2.49 18.03
CA VAL A 267 -17.16 2.89 16.73
C VAL A 267 -15.80 3.58 16.90
N VAL A 268 -15.64 4.44 17.91
CA VAL A 268 -14.33 5.05 18.25
C VAL A 268 -13.28 3.98 18.56
N LEU A 269 -13.65 2.95 19.34
CA LEU A 269 -12.76 1.82 19.62
C LEU A 269 -12.33 1.10 18.34
N LEU A 270 -13.26 0.87 17.40
CA LEU A 270 -12.95 0.25 16.11
C LEU A 270 -12.03 1.12 15.25
N ILE A 271 -12.25 2.43 15.20
CA ILE A 271 -11.38 3.38 14.48
C ILE A 271 -9.97 3.36 15.07
N ASN A 272 -9.85 3.37 16.40
CA ASN A 272 -8.54 3.33 17.07
C ASN A 272 -7.82 2.01 16.83
N LEU A 273 -8.55 0.89 16.86
CA LEU A 273 -7.99 -0.41 16.54
C LEU A 273 -7.54 -0.49 15.07
N ASP A 274 -8.32 0.10 14.16
CA ASP A 274 -7.95 0.21 12.74
C ASP A 274 -6.68 1.05 12.55
N ILE A 275 -6.56 2.21 13.20
CA ILE A 275 -5.30 3.01 13.21
C ILE A 275 -4.12 2.15 13.70
N VAL A 276 -4.29 1.40 14.78
CA VAL A 276 -3.23 0.51 15.31
C VAL A 276 -2.85 -0.55 14.27
N TYR A 277 -3.82 -1.21 13.64
CA TYR A 277 -3.57 -2.19 12.58
C TYR A 277 -2.87 -1.58 11.37
N GLN A 278 -3.28 -0.39 10.94
CA GLN A 278 -2.67 0.33 9.82
C GLN A 278 -1.25 0.85 10.13
N CYS A 279 -0.94 1.11 11.40
CA CYS A 279 0.42 1.43 11.85
C CYS A 279 1.38 0.23 11.75
N LEU A 280 0.88 -1.01 11.76
CA LEU A 280 1.73 -2.20 11.67
C LEU A 280 2.34 -2.30 10.25
N PRO A 281 3.67 -2.20 10.09
CA PRO A 281 4.29 -2.10 8.78
C PRO A 281 4.44 -3.46 8.09
N PHE A 282 3.65 -4.47 8.43
CA PHE A 282 3.75 -5.82 7.86
C PHE A 282 3.03 -5.97 6.52
N VAL A 283 2.24 -4.97 6.16
CA VAL A 283 1.41 -4.89 4.97
C VAL A 283 1.54 -3.46 4.44
N ARG A 284 1.23 -3.21 3.16
CA ARG A 284 1.36 -1.89 2.51
C ARG A 284 0.25 -0.90 2.93
N PHE A 285 0.04 -0.77 4.23
CA PHE A 285 -0.80 0.25 4.86
C PHE A 285 -0.01 1.53 5.12
N ASP A 286 -0.66 2.55 5.65
CA ASP A 286 -0.08 3.87 5.85
C ASP A 286 1.16 3.86 6.74
N GLY A 287 1.17 3.05 7.81
CA GLY A 287 2.35 2.93 8.69
C GLY A 287 3.58 2.40 7.96
N TYR A 288 3.38 1.53 6.97
CA TYR A 288 4.45 1.05 6.10
C TYR A 288 5.00 2.15 5.20
N TRP A 289 4.13 2.96 4.58
CA TRP A 289 4.54 4.06 3.71
C TRP A 289 5.22 5.17 4.51
N ALA A 290 4.68 5.53 5.68
CA ALA A 290 5.30 6.48 6.60
C ALA A 290 6.72 6.01 7.01
N LEU A 291 6.91 4.73 7.31
CA LEU A 291 8.24 4.16 7.60
C LEU A 291 9.17 4.20 6.38
N ALA A 292 8.65 3.88 5.19
CA ALA A 292 9.39 3.91 3.94
C ALA A 292 9.86 5.33 3.63
N ASP A 293 8.99 6.32 3.74
CA ASP A 293 9.31 7.72 3.47
C ASP A 293 10.21 8.35 4.53
N LEU A 294 10.05 7.97 5.80
CA LEU A 294 10.96 8.40 6.88
C LEU A 294 12.38 7.86 6.66
N SER A 295 12.50 6.60 6.19
CA SER A 295 13.78 5.97 5.87
C SER A 295 14.36 6.41 4.52
N GLY A 296 13.52 6.97 3.63
CA GLY A 296 13.87 7.37 2.27
C GLY A 296 14.05 6.22 1.29
N ILE A 297 13.57 5.01 1.63
CA ILE A 297 13.54 3.85 0.72
C ILE A 297 12.17 3.84 0.00
N PRO A 298 12.11 3.70 -1.34
CA PRO A 298 10.84 3.74 -2.06
C PRO A 298 9.85 2.62 -1.69
N ASP A 299 10.33 1.39 -1.46
CA ASP A 299 9.48 0.22 -1.17
C ASP A 299 10.35 -0.93 -0.61
N PHE A 300 10.30 -1.17 0.70
CA PHE A 300 10.99 -2.28 1.38
C PHE A 300 10.64 -3.66 0.80
N PHE A 301 9.37 -3.95 0.54
CA PHE A 301 8.93 -5.25 0.00
C PHE A 301 9.55 -5.54 -1.36
N SER A 302 9.64 -4.52 -2.23
CA SER A 302 10.26 -4.67 -3.56
C SER A 302 11.76 -5.02 -3.47
N GLN A 303 12.45 -4.50 -2.45
CA GLN A 303 13.88 -4.68 -2.27
C GLN A 303 14.24 -5.86 -1.37
N MET A 304 13.28 -6.49 -0.69
CA MET A 304 13.53 -7.54 0.30
C MET A 304 14.30 -8.73 -0.27
N GLY A 305 13.96 -9.15 -1.50
CA GLY A 305 14.71 -10.22 -2.18
C GLY A 305 16.16 -9.82 -2.51
N ALA A 306 16.40 -8.56 -2.88
CA ALA A 306 17.75 -8.05 -3.15
C ALA A 306 18.57 -7.92 -1.87
N PHE A 307 17.93 -7.48 -0.78
CA PHE A 307 18.53 -7.40 0.54
C PHE A 307 18.93 -8.77 1.08
N LEU A 308 18.03 -9.75 1.07
CA LEU A 308 18.33 -11.12 1.52
C LEU A 308 19.49 -11.74 0.73
N ARG A 309 19.60 -11.49 -0.58
CA ARG A 309 20.74 -11.93 -1.39
C ARG A 309 22.06 -11.30 -0.99
N SER A 310 22.03 -10.04 -0.53
CA SER A 310 23.25 -9.33 -0.11
C SER A 310 23.79 -9.85 1.22
N VAL A 311 22.90 -10.32 2.12
CA VAL A 311 23.27 -10.86 3.44
C VAL A 311 23.57 -12.36 3.38
N LEU A 312 22.81 -13.11 2.57
CA LEU A 312 22.99 -14.55 2.34
C LEU A 312 23.47 -14.78 0.89
N PRO A 313 24.78 -14.63 0.61
CA PRO A 313 25.35 -14.79 -0.73
C PRO A 313 25.39 -16.27 -1.14
N LEU A 314 24.22 -16.83 -1.43
CA LEU A 314 24.08 -18.16 -2.01
C LEU A 314 24.60 -18.10 -3.46
N ARG A 315 25.67 -18.83 -3.76
CA ARG A 315 26.43 -18.83 -5.04
C ARG A 315 25.58 -18.99 -6.33
N ARG A 316 24.31 -19.37 -6.24
CA ARG A 316 23.39 -19.59 -7.37
C ARG A 316 22.13 -18.71 -7.37
N TRP A 317 22.00 -17.78 -6.42
CA TRP A 317 20.87 -16.84 -6.38
C TRP A 317 21.06 -15.71 -7.39
N LYS A 318 20.48 -15.88 -8.59
CA LYS A 318 20.42 -14.83 -9.63
C LYS A 318 19.24 -13.90 -9.36
N GLY A 319 19.44 -12.59 -9.46
CA GLY A 319 18.38 -11.59 -9.28
C GLY A 319 18.93 -10.16 -9.20
N ALA A 320 18.03 -9.20 -9.02
CA ALA A 320 18.41 -7.80 -8.85
C ALA A 320 19.34 -7.61 -7.64
N ARG A 321 20.35 -6.75 -7.81
CA ARG A 321 21.26 -6.33 -6.74
C ARG A 321 20.59 -5.25 -5.89
N LEU A 322 20.93 -5.22 -4.60
CA LEU A 322 20.47 -4.16 -3.72
C LEU A 322 21.08 -2.83 -4.19
N PRO A 323 20.29 -1.75 -4.32
CA PRO A 323 20.85 -0.42 -4.58
C PRO A 323 21.84 0.00 -3.48
N ASN A 324 22.70 0.96 -3.79
CA ASN A 324 23.59 1.55 -2.79
C ASN A 324 22.78 2.40 -1.82
N LEU A 325 22.50 1.83 -0.64
CA LEU A 325 21.78 2.47 0.46
C LEU A 325 22.77 2.93 1.53
N LYS A 326 22.44 4.06 2.18
CA LYS A 326 23.22 4.60 3.31
C LYS A 326 23.30 3.55 4.45
N PRO A 327 24.38 3.50 5.25
CA PRO A 327 24.53 2.50 6.31
C PRO A 327 23.38 2.50 7.33
N ARG A 328 22.93 3.67 7.78
CA ARG A 328 21.79 3.79 8.72
C ARG A 328 20.50 3.21 8.13
N VAL A 329 20.29 3.43 6.84
CA VAL A 329 19.11 2.96 6.09
C VAL A 329 19.16 1.44 5.91
N LYS A 330 20.34 0.87 5.66
CA LYS A 330 20.57 -0.59 5.67
C LYS A 330 20.25 -1.19 7.04
N THR A 331 20.62 -0.55 8.14
CA THR A 331 20.29 -1.02 9.51
C THR A 331 18.78 -1.02 9.75
N VAL A 332 18.08 0.07 9.40
CA VAL A 332 16.61 0.13 9.50
C VAL A 332 15.95 -0.98 8.68
N PHE A 333 16.42 -1.19 7.45
CA PHE A 333 15.90 -2.26 6.61
C PHE A 333 16.19 -3.65 7.20
N ALA A 334 17.39 -3.88 7.74
CA ALA A 334 17.74 -5.13 8.41
C ALA A 334 16.82 -5.40 9.61
N ALA A 335 16.60 -4.40 10.46
CA ALA A 335 15.70 -4.49 11.61
C ALA A 335 14.26 -4.77 11.17
N TYR A 336 13.78 -4.09 10.13
CA TYR A 336 12.47 -4.32 9.54
C TYR A 336 12.30 -5.78 9.08
N VAL A 337 13.27 -6.33 8.35
CA VAL A 337 13.24 -7.74 7.89
C VAL A 337 13.29 -8.70 9.08
N LEU A 338 14.15 -8.44 10.07
CA LEU A 338 14.33 -9.28 11.26
C LEU A 338 13.06 -9.35 12.11
N VAL A 339 12.24 -8.30 12.14
CA VAL A 339 10.96 -8.30 12.86
C VAL A 339 9.83 -8.85 11.99
N THR A 340 9.73 -8.38 10.75
CA THR A 340 8.59 -8.69 9.86
C THR A 340 8.54 -10.16 9.47
N VAL A 341 9.67 -10.78 9.12
CA VAL A 341 9.69 -12.17 8.66
C VAL A 341 9.24 -13.14 9.78
N PRO A 342 9.79 -13.08 11.01
CA PRO A 342 9.31 -13.93 12.10
C PRO A 342 7.85 -13.68 12.47
N VAL A 343 7.42 -12.42 12.57
CA VAL A 343 6.03 -12.08 12.92
C VAL A 343 5.07 -12.62 11.86
N LEU A 344 5.31 -12.36 10.58
CA LEU A 344 4.47 -12.91 9.49
C LEU A 344 4.50 -14.44 9.45
N SER A 345 5.64 -15.07 9.75
CA SER A 345 5.73 -16.53 9.82
C SER A 345 4.92 -17.09 10.99
N LEU A 346 4.96 -16.44 12.16
CA LEU A 346 4.17 -16.81 13.34
C LEU A 346 2.67 -16.62 13.07
N LEU A 347 2.28 -15.51 12.45
CA LEU A 347 0.88 -15.25 12.07
C LEU A 347 0.37 -16.26 11.04
N LEU A 348 1.19 -16.60 10.04
CA LEU A 348 0.85 -17.63 9.05
C LEU A 348 0.74 -19.01 9.70
N PHE A 349 1.68 -19.36 10.59
CA PHE A 349 1.63 -20.61 11.35
C PHE A 349 0.35 -20.67 12.19
N SER A 350 0.07 -19.62 12.97
CA SER A 350 -1.14 -19.51 13.79
C SER A 350 -2.41 -19.63 12.95
N LEU A 351 -2.48 -18.96 11.80
CA LEU A 351 -3.61 -19.05 10.87
C LEU A 351 -3.81 -20.48 10.36
N VAL A 352 -2.73 -21.15 9.93
CA VAL A 352 -2.81 -22.51 9.39
C VAL A 352 -3.16 -23.52 10.48
N SER A 353 -2.55 -23.43 11.66
CA SER A 353 -2.82 -24.31 12.79
C SER A 353 -4.26 -24.17 13.31
N ASN A 354 -4.77 -22.94 13.39
CA ASN A 354 -6.14 -22.68 13.88
C ASN A 354 -7.20 -22.75 12.78
N LEU A 355 -6.83 -23.05 11.52
CA LEU A 355 -7.77 -23.06 10.39
C LEU A 355 -9.00 -23.96 10.62
N PRO A 356 -8.88 -25.18 11.19
CA PRO A 356 -10.05 -26.02 11.45
C PRO A 356 -11.02 -25.37 12.44
N SER A 357 -10.52 -24.79 13.52
CA SER A 357 -11.34 -24.09 14.52
C SER A 357 -11.98 -22.83 13.93
N ILE A 358 -11.23 -22.06 13.13
CA ILE A 358 -11.78 -20.88 12.44
C ILE A 358 -12.91 -21.30 11.51
N ALA A 359 -12.71 -22.39 10.74
CA ALA A 359 -13.72 -22.90 9.81
C ALA A 359 -14.96 -23.44 10.53
N SER A 360 -14.81 -24.17 11.64
CA SER A 360 -15.95 -24.67 12.42
C SER A 360 -16.74 -23.54 13.07
N THR A 361 -16.06 -22.59 13.72
CA THR A 361 -16.71 -21.41 14.33
C THR A 361 -17.39 -20.53 13.28
N ALA A 362 -16.76 -20.33 12.12
CA ALA A 362 -17.38 -19.59 11.03
C ALA A 362 -18.62 -20.32 10.48
N TRP A 363 -18.57 -21.64 10.32
CA TRP A 363 -19.72 -22.42 9.88
C TRP A 363 -20.88 -22.37 10.89
N GLU A 364 -20.60 -22.50 12.18
CA GLU A 364 -21.59 -22.37 13.25
C GLU A 364 -22.20 -20.98 13.28
N SER A 365 -21.37 -19.93 13.19
CA SER A 365 -21.82 -18.55 13.16
C SER A 365 -22.68 -18.27 11.93
N LEU A 366 -22.31 -18.77 10.75
CA LEU A 366 -23.09 -18.58 9.52
C LEU A 366 -24.47 -19.25 9.63
N ARG A 367 -24.55 -20.45 10.22
CA ARG A 367 -25.83 -21.11 10.49
C ARG A 367 -26.66 -20.32 11.49
N ALA A 368 -26.05 -19.82 12.56
CA ALA A 368 -26.73 -18.98 13.54
C ALA A 368 -27.35 -17.73 12.88
N GLN A 369 -26.58 -17.02 12.05
CA GLN A 369 -27.06 -15.85 11.30
C GLN A 369 -28.19 -16.19 10.33
N ALA A 370 -28.09 -17.31 9.60
CA ALA A 370 -29.17 -17.77 8.73
C ALA A 370 -30.46 -18.04 9.50
N THR A 371 -30.38 -18.69 10.67
CA THR A 371 -31.57 -18.93 11.51
C THR A 371 -32.14 -17.65 12.11
N GLN A 372 -31.29 -16.68 12.48
CA GLN A 372 -31.73 -15.38 12.98
C GLN A 372 -32.44 -14.59 11.89
N ALA A 373 -31.90 -14.57 10.67
CA ALA A 373 -32.53 -13.92 9.52
C ALA A 373 -33.89 -14.53 9.19
N ALA A 374 -34.03 -15.87 9.24
CA ALA A 374 -35.31 -16.53 9.00
C ALA A 374 -36.37 -16.15 10.05
N ARG A 375 -36.02 -16.17 11.33
CA ARG A 375 -36.94 -15.76 12.41
C ARG A 375 -37.35 -14.29 12.30
N ALA A 376 -36.39 -13.40 12.03
CA ALA A 376 -36.66 -11.98 11.84
C ALA A 376 -37.57 -11.73 10.64
N LEU A 377 -37.48 -12.55 9.59
CA LEU A 377 -38.38 -12.49 8.44
C LEU A 377 -39.81 -12.89 8.83
N ASP A 378 -39.96 -13.98 9.60
CA ASP A 378 -41.26 -14.45 10.11
C ASP A 378 -41.92 -13.40 11.02
N ASP A 379 -41.12 -12.70 11.83
CA ASP A 379 -41.58 -11.64 12.75
C ASP A 379 -41.78 -10.28 12.05
N GLY A 380 -41.47 -10.15 10.75
CA GLY A 380 -41.60 -8.91 9.99
C GLY A 380 -40.56 -7.83 10.32
N LEU A 381 -39.46 -8.19 11.00
CA LEU A 381 -38.40 -7.29 11.46
C LEU A 381 -37.32 -7.09 10.38
N LEU A 382 -37.62 -6.27 9.37
CA LEU A 382 -36.76 -6.07 8.20
C LEU A 382 -35.32 -5.60 8.52
N LEU A 383 -35.14 -4.80 9.57
CA LEU A 383 -33.81 -4.30 9.97
C LEU A 383 -32.92 -5.43 10.49
N ASP A 384 -33.48 -6.36 11.27
CA ASP A 384 -32.74 -7.50 11.80
C ASP A 384 -32.41 -8.51 10.71
N VAL A 385 -33.30 -8.68 9.72
CA VAL A 385 -33.00 -9.46 8.50
C VAL A 385 -31.81 -8.86 7.76
N ALA A 386 -31.80 -7.54 7.57
CA ALA A 386 -30.71 -6.84 6.88
C ALA A 386 -29.38 -6.96 7.66
N ALA A 387 -29.40 -6.79 8.99
CA ALA A 387 -28.22 -6.94 9.84
C ALA A 387 -27.64 -8.36 9.76
N ALA A 388 -28.47 -9.38 9.99
CA ALA A 388 -28.03 -10.79 9.92
C ALA A 388 -27.49 -11.17 8.54
N THR A 389 -28.09 -10.64 7.47
CA THR A 389 -27.61 -10.85 6.09
C THR A 389 -26.25 -10.21 5.86
N VAL A 390 -26.05 -8.97 6.33
CA VAL A 390 -24.76 -8.27 6.22
C VAL A 390 -23.69 -8.98 7.04
N GLU A 391 -23.98 -9.43 8.26
CA GLU A 391 -23.05 -10.20 9.08
C GLU A 391 -22.65 -11.52 8.41
N ALA A 392 -23.61 -12.25 7.84
CA ALA A 392 -23.36 -13.47 7.08
C ALA A 392 -22.48 -13.23 5.84
N LEU A 393 -22.71 -12.12 5.13
CA LEU A 393 -21.89 -11.72 3.98
C LEU A 393 -20.46 -11.38 4.40
N LEU A 394 -20.28 -10.60 5.46
CA LEU A 394 -18.96 -10.23 6.00
C LEU A 394 -18.18 -11.47 6.44
N LEU A 395 -18.83 -12.40 7.15
CA LEU A 395 -18.22 -13.65 7.59
C LEU A 395 -17.83 -14.55 6.41
N THR A 396 -18.69 -14.64 5.40
CA THR A 396 -18.39 -15.41 4.18
C THR A 396 -17.21 -14.80 3.42
N LEU A 397 -17.18 -13.47 3.28
CA LEU A 397 -16.08 -12.75 2.64
C LEU A 397 -14.75 -12.98 3.38
N GLN A 398 -14.76 -12.94 4.72
CA GLN A 398 -13.61 -13.25 5.56
C GLN A 398 -13.09 -14.66 5.30
N MET A 399 -13.98 -15.65 5.21
CA MET A 399 -13.57 -17.04 4.93
C MET A 399 -12.98 -17.19 3.53
N LEU A 400 -13.59 -16.57 2.53
CA LEU A 400 -13.05 -16.54 1.17
C LEU A 400 -11.68 -15.87 1.12
N ALA A 401 -11.45 -14.81 1.90
CA ALA A 401 -10.17 -14.13 2.04
C ALA A 401 -9.06 -15.08 2.48
N ILE A 402 -9.32 -15.81 3.57
CA ILE A 402 -8.37 -16.75 4.17
C ILE A 402 -8.05 -17.87 3.17
N LEU A 403 -9.07 -18.47 2.56
CA LEU A 403 -8.88 -19.54 1.58
C LEU A 403 -8.08 -19.05 0.37
N TYR A 404 -8.39 -17.87 -0.15
CA TYR A 404 -7.69 -17.26 -1.28
C TYR A 404 -6.22 -16.94 -0.94
N LEU A 405 -5.94 -16.41 0.25
CA LEU A 405 -4.59 -16.16 0.75
C LEU A 405 -3.77 -17.45 0.84
N LEU A 406 -4.32 -18.48 1.49
CA LEU A 406 -3.66 -19.78 1.64
C LEU A 406 -3.42 -20.46 0.29
N TYR A 407 -4.40 -20.40 -0.62
CA TYR A 407 -4.23 -20.89 -1.99
C TYR A 407 -3.08 -20.18 -2.71
N ASN A 408 -3.01 -18.85 -2.64
CA ASN A 408 -1.96 -18.09 -3.30
C ASN A 408 -0.56 -18.37 -2.74
N ILE A 409 -0.44 -18.48 -1.40
CA ILE A 409 0.83 -18.83 -0.74
C ILE A 409 1.23 -20.25 -1.12
N GLY A 410 0.33 -21.23 -0.97
CA GLY A 410 0.57 -22.63 -1.30
C GLY A 410 0.95 -22.82 -2.77
N ARG A 411 0.23 -22.20 -3.70
CA ARG A 411 0.53 -22.24 -5.15
C ARG A 411 1.92 -21.67 -5.46
N ARG A 412 2.34 -20.58 -4.81
CA ARG A 412 3.67 -19.99 -4.98
C ARG A 412 4.76 -20.90 -4.43
N PHE A 413 4.53 -21.46 -3.25
CA PHE A 413 5.45 -22.41 -2.63
C PHE A 413 5.64 -23.65 -3.53
N VAL A 414 4.56 -24.29 -3.96
CA VAL A 414 4.62 -25.46 -4.86
C VAL A 414 5.33 -25.12 -6.16
N ARG A 415 5.04 -23.98 -6.80
CA ARG A 415 5.75 -23.55 -8.02
C ARG A 415 7.23 -23.28 -7.78
N ALA A 416 7.60 -22.67 -6.66
CA ALA A 416 8.99 -22.43 -6.31
C ALA A 416 9.75 -23.76 -6.13
N VAL A 417 9.15 -24.71 -5.40
CA VAL A 417 9.73 -26.05 -5.22
C VAL A 417 9.85 -26.79 -6.54
N LEU A 418 8.81 -26.78 -7.39
CA LEU A 418 8.81 -27.44 -8.69
C LEU A 418 9.84 -26.83 -9.66
N THR A 419 9.94 -25.51 -9.72
CA THR A 419 10.91 -24.84 -10.59
C THR A 419 12.35 -25.09 -10.13
N TRP A 420 12.59 -25.10 -8.82
CA TRP A 420 13.89 -25.44 -8.23
C TRP A 420 14.27 -26.91 -8.43
N SER A 421 13.28 -27.81 -8.42
CA SER A 421 13.49 -29.26 -8.47
C SER A 421 13.66 -29.85 -9.88
N ARG A 422 13.17 -29.15 -10.91
CA ARG A 422 13.27 -29.54 -12.35
C ARG A 422 14.64 -30.05 -12.82
N PRO A 423 15.78 -29.43 -12.47
CA PRO A 423 17.06 -29.70 -13.13
C PRO A 423 17.66 -31.09 -12.91
N THR A 424 17.42 -31.76 -11.77
CA THR A 424 18.03 -33.06 -11.45
C THR A 424 17.07 -34.01 -10.75
N PRO A 425 17.15 -35.33 -10.97
CA PRO A 425 16.25 -36.31 -10.36
C PRO A 425 16.32 -36.31 -8.82
N LEU A 426 17.51 -36.12 -8.24
CA LEU A 426 17.68 -35.97 -6.79
C LEU A 426 16.92 -34.76 -6.24
N ARG A 427 16.94 -33.62 -6.93
CA ARG A 427 16.18 -32.45 -6.49
C ARG A 427 14.67 -32.64 -6.63
N ARG A 428 14.21 -33.41 -7.63
CA ARG A 428 12.80 -33.80 -7.74
C ARG A 428 12.35 -34.64 -6.55
N ALA A 429 13.16 -35.61 -6.14
CA ALA A 429 12.91 -36.40 -4.93
C ALA A 429 12.85 -35.50 -3.68
N ILE A 430 13.87 -34.66 -3.46
CA ILE A 430 13.91 -33.72 -2.32
C ILE A 430 12.70 -32.77 -2.33
N GLY A 431 12.37 -32.20 -3.49
CA GLY A 431 11.24 -31.29 -3.64
C GLY A 431 9.90 -31.98 -3.35
N ALA A 432 9.72 -33.23 -3.82
CA ALA A 432 8.53 -34.01 -3.52
C ALA A 432 8.44 -34.34 -2.02
N SER A 433 9.53 -34.80 -1.40
CA SER A 433 9.60 -35.05 0.05
C SER A 433 9.29 -33.80 0.87
N LEU A 434 9.75 -32.62 0.45
CA LEU A 434 9.45 -31.36 1.13
C LEU A 434 7.95 -31.02 1.07
N VAL A 435 7.32 -31.18 -0.10
CA VAL A 435 5.88 -30.94 -0.26
C VAL A 435 5.08 -31.92 0.59
N VAL A 436 5.41 -33.21 0.55
CA VAL A 436 4.77 -34.24 1.39
C VAL A 436 4.96 -33.92 2.86
N GLY A 437 6.16 -33.57 3.29
CA GLY A 437 6.45 -33.21 4.69
C GLY A 437 5.63 -32.02 5.19
N VAL A 438 5.46 -30.99 4.37
CA VAL A 438 4.58 -29.84 4.71
C VAL A 438 3.12 -30.29 4.84
N ILE A 439 2.62 -31.09 3.90
CA ILE A 439 1.24 -31.61 3.95
C ILE A 439 1.03 -32.47 5.19
N SER A 440 1.97 -33.37 5.50
CA SER A 440 1.92 -34.22 6.69
C SER A 440 1.96 -33.40 7.98
N LEU A 441 2.79 -32.35 8.05
CA LEU A 441 2.82 -31.46 9.20
C LEU A 441 1.48 -30.74 9.40
N VAL A 442 0.89 -30.20 8.32
CA VAL A 442 -0.41 -29.54 8.40
C VAL A 442 -1.50 -30.54 8.84
N ALA A 443 -1.51 -31.74 8.28
CA ALA A 443 -2.46 -32.78 8.67
C ALA A 443 -2.30 -33.18 10.14
N PHE A 444 -1.06 -33.30 10.63
CA PHE A 444 -0.78 -33.56 12.04
C PHE A 444 -1.28 -32.43 12.95
N LEU A 445 -1.01 -31.17 12.58
CA LEU A 445 -1.46 -29.99 13.34
C LEU A 445 -2.98 -29.86 13.42
N TRP A 446 -3.72 -30.44 12.47
CA TRP A 446 -5.19 -30.42 12.48
C TRP A 446 -5.80 -31.61 13.20
N ALA A 447 -5.02 -32.66 13.44
CA ALA A 447 -5.44 -33.86 14.16
C ALA A 447 -5.10 -33.82 15.65
N ALA A 448 -4.06 -33.06 16.02
CA ALA A 448 -3.67 -32.75 17.39
C ALA A 448 -4.54 -31.64 17.96
#